data_AF-G7LX66-F1
#
_entry.id   AF-G7LX66-F1
#
_cell.length_a   1.000
_cell.length_b   1.000
_cell.length_c   1.000
_cell.angle_alpha   90.00
_cell.angle_beta   90.00
_cell.angle_gamma   90.00
#
_symmetry.space_group_name_H-M   'P 1'
#
loop_
_entity.id
_entity.type
_entity.pdbx_description
1 polymer ?
#
loop_
_entity_poly.entity_id
_entity_poly.type
_entity_poly.pdbx_seq_one_letter_code
_entity_poly.pdbx_strand_id
1 'polypeptide(L)'
;MNNLFLSNMKDDFIVILEEKSSSPIDKDRLSIDYETDLDELMEKYLGLLREQARLLSQAKNKGNELAVLSALLKLRTHAMSLSSFFDAIVEDTEIIIRLDSWSELPEK
;
A
#
# COMPACT_ATOMS: atom_id res chain seq x y z
N MET A 1 -17.17 -7.65 0.01
CA MET A 1 -16.85 -7.75 -1.42
C MET A 1 -15.33 -7.82 -1.44
N ASN A 2 -14.75 -9.02 -1.57
CA ASN A 2 -13.30 -9.15 -1.66
C ASN A 2 -12.91 -8.60 -3.04
N ASN A 3 -12.54 -7.33 -3.06
CA ASN A 3 -11.91 -6.75 -4.22
C ASN A 3 -10.50 -7.34 -4.21
N LEU A 4 -10.20 -8.30 -5.09
CA LEU A 4 -8.89 -8.97 -5.17
C LEU A 4 -7.92 -8.17 -6.05
N PHE A 5 -8.10 -6.85 -6.11
CA PHE A 5 -7.42 -6.02 -7.09
C PHE A 5 -5.93 -5.92 -6.79
N LEU A 6 -5.55 -5.67 -5.54
CA LEU A 6 -4.15 -5.54 -5.15
C LEU A 6 -3.44 -6.89 -5.15
N SER A 7 -4.16 -7.96 -4.80
CA SER A 7 -3.64 -9.32 -4.87
C SER A 7 -3.39 -9.75 -6.32
N ASN A 8 -4.31 -9.49 -7.24
CA ASN A 8 -4.08 -9.76 -8.66
C ASN A 8 -2.91 -8.91 -9.20
N MET A 9 -2.84 -7.63 -8.81
CA MET A 9 -1.76 -6.74 -9.23
C MET A 9 -0.38 -7.24 -8.79
N LYS A 10 -0.22 -7.68 -7.52
CA LYS A 10 1.07 -8.21 -7.05
C LYS A 10 1.43 -9.53 -7.74
N ASP A 11 0.44 -10.36 -8.06
CA ASP A 11 0.68 -11.61 -8.77
C ASP A 11 1.18 -11.32 -10.20
N ASP A 12 0.56 -10.35 -10.87
CA ASP A 12 1.02 -9.86 -12.18
C ASP A 12 2.45 -9.29 -12.10
N PHE A 13 2.81 -8.59 -11.02
CA PHE A 13 4.18 -8.10 -10.82
C PHE A 13 5.21 -9.23 -10.79
N ILE A 14 4.92 -10.32 -10.08
CA ILE A 14 5.80 -11.50 -10.03
C ILE A 14 5.95 -12.13 -11.42
N VAL A 15 4.84 -12.33 -12.14
CA VAL A 15 4.89 -12.88 -13.50
C VAL A 15 5.74 -12.02 -14.42
N ILE A 16 5.54 -10.69 -14.40
CA ILE A 16 6.32 -9.76 -15.21
C ILE A 16 7.80 -9.85 -14.86
N LEU A 17 8.13 -9.82 -13.56
CA LEU A 17 9.51 -9.91 -13.10
C LEU A 17 10.16 -11.22 -13.58
N GLU A 18 9.45 -12.35 -13.54
CA GLU A 18 9.96 -13.66 -13.95
C GLU A 18 10.17 -13.74 -15.47
N GLU A 19 9.29 -13.13 -16.26
CA GLU A 19 9.39 -13.11 -17.73
C GLU A 19 10.45 -12.12 -18.25
N LYS A 20 10.63 -10.99 -17.56
CA LYS A 20 11.40 -9.85 -18.05
C LYS A 20 12.80 -9.75 -17.47
N SER A 21 13.06 -10.36 -16.30
CA SER A 21 14.36 -10.32 -15.66
C SER A 21 15.33 -11.31 -16.30
N SER A 22 16.53 -10.84 -16.63
CA SER A 22 17.64 -11.66 -17.13
C SER A 22 18.36 -12.45 -16.04
N SER A 23 18.00 -12.22 -14.77
CA SER A 23 18.58 -12.88 -13.60
C SER A 23 17.51 -13.20 -12.55
N PRO A 24 17.74 -14.18 -11.64
CA PRO A 24 16.79 -14.50 -10.59
C PRO A 24 16.44 -13.25 -9.77
N ILE A 25 15.15 -13.03 -9.56
CA ILE A 25 14.65 -11.89 -8.79
C ILE A 25 14.99 -12.13 -7.33
N ASP A 26 15.73 -11.19 -6.75
CA ASP A 26 15.95 -11.15 -5.32
C ASP A 26 14.73 -10.51 -4.66
N LYS A 27 13.80 -11.33 -4.18
CA LYS A 27 12.56 -10.89 -3.54
C LYS A 27 12.81 -10.06 -2.28
N ASP A 28 13.98 -10.19 -1.64
CA ASP A 28 14.37 -9.38 -0.49
C ASP A 28 14.66 -7.92 -0.86
N ARG A 29 14.72 -7.60 -2.16
CA ARG A 29 14.89 -6.24 -2.69
C ARG A 29 13.56 -5.59 -3.09
N LEU A 30 12.45 -6.31 -2.97
CA LEU A 30 11.12 -5.78 -3.22
C LEU A 30 10.54 -5.22 -1.93
N SER A 31 9.79 -4.13 -2.06
CA SER A 31 9.22 -3.38 -0.94
C SER A 31 7.83 -3.89 -0.56
N ILE A 32 7.09 -4.51 -1.50
CA ILE A 32 5.84 -5.21 -1.18
C ILE A 32 6.16 -6.52 -0.44
N ASP A 33 5.41 -6.80 0.63
CA ASP A 33 5.37 -8.14 1.21
C ASP A 33 4.44 -9.05 0.39
N TYR A 34 5.01 -9.84 -0.51
CA TYR A 34 4.26 -10.71 -1.42
C TYR A 34 3.57 -11.88 -0.72
N GLU A 35 3.94 -12.19 0.52
CA GLU A 35 3.29 -13.26 1.31
C GLU A 35 2.00 -12.78 2.00
N THR A 36 1.75 -11.46 2.03
CA THR A 36 0.56 -10.87 2.65
C THR A 36 -0.56 -10.64 1.64
N ASP A 37 -1.82 -10.80 2.06
CA ASP A 37 -2.99 -10.33 1.30
C ASP A 37 -3.07 -8.79 1.37
N LEU A 38 -2.75 -8.14 0.25
CA LEU A 38 -2.66 -6.68 0.19
C LEU A 38 -4.03 -6.00 0.26
N ASP A 39 -5.09 -6.67 -0.21
CA ASP A 39 -6.44 -6.12 -0.16
C ASP A 39 -6.94 -6.12 1.29
N GLU A 40 -6.74 -7.22 2.02
CA GLU A 40 -7.03 -7.28 3.46
C GLU A 40 -6.18 -6.28 4.25
N LEU A 41 -4.90 -6.12 3.91
CA LEU A 41 -4.01 -5.16 4.57
C LEU A 41 -4.45 -3.71 4.35
N MET A 42 -4.81 -3.35 3.12
CA MET A 42 -5.33 -2.02 2.79
C MET A 42 -6.64 -1.75 3.53
N GLU A 43 -7.60 -2.69 3.49
CA GLU A 43 -8.88 -2.54 4.19
C GLU A 43 -8.69 -2.44 5.70
N LYS A 44 -7.75 -3.18 6.28
CA LYS A 44 -7.39 -3.05 7.70
C LYS A 44 -6.91 -1.64 8.03
N TYR A 45 -5.95 -1.08 7.29
CA TYR A 45 -5.45 0.27 7.57
C TYR A 45 -6.50 1.34 7.33
N LEU A 46 -7.31 1.20 6.29
CA LEU A 46 -8.42 2.12 6.01
C LEU A 46 -9.52 2.05 7.08
N GLY A 47 -9.84 0.85 7.56
CA GLY A 47 -10.76 0.62 8.66
C GLY A 47 -10.29 1.28 9.95
N LEU A 48 -9.00 1.12 10.29
CA LEU A 48 -8.39 1.78 11.45
C LEU A 48 -8.43 3.31 11.32
N LEU A 49 -8.12 3.85 10.14
CA LEU A 49 -8.19 5.29 9.88
C LEU A 49 -9.63 5.83 10.04
N ARG A 50 -10.61 5.15 9.43
CA ARG A 50 -12.05 5.50 9.54
C ARG A 50 -12.52 5.50 10.99
N GLU A 51 -12.14 4.48 11.75
CA GLU A 51 -12.51 4.37 13.15
C GLU A 51 -11.91 5.52 13.99
N GLN A 52 -10.64 5.88 13.78
CA GLN A 52 -10.06 7.03 14.48
C GLN A 52 -10.69 8.35 14.08
N ALA A 53 -11.07 8.53 12.80
CA ALA A 53 -11.82 9.70 12.36
C ALA A 53 -13.19 9.81 13.05
N ARG A 54 -13.89 8.67 13.23
CA ARG A 54 -15.15 8.61 13.98
C ARG A 54 -14.94 8.97 15.45
N LEU A 55 -13.92 8.41 16.10
CA LEU A 55 -13.60 8.69 17.50
C LEU A 55 -13.20 10.15 17.71
N LEU A 56 -12.45 10.75 16.79
CA LEU A 56 -12.10 12.16 16.81
C LEU A 56 -13.35 13.05 16.81
N SER A 57 -14.31 12.78 15.92
CA SER A 57 -15.58 13.51 15.86
C SER A 57 -16.35 13.41 17.18
N GLN A 58 -16.43 12.22 17.77
CA GLN A 58 -17.09 12.01 19.05
C GLN A 58 -16.39 12.71 20.21
N ALA A 59 -15.06 12.63 20.28
CA ALA A 59 -14.25 13.27 21.32
C ALA A 59 -14.38 14.80 21.26
N LYS A 60 -14.33 15.37 20.05
CA LYS A 60 -14.54 16.81 19.80
C LYS A 60 -15.91 17.26 20.30
N ASN A 61 -16.98 16.53 19.96
CA ASN A 61 -18.35 16.89 20.35
C ASN A 61 -18.57 16.82 21.87
N LYS A 62 -17.78 16.00 22.58
CA LYS A 62 -17.83 15.85 24.04
C LYS A 62 -16.87 16.80 24.79
N GLY A 63 -16.08 17.61 24.09
CA GLY A 63 -15.08 18.48 24.70
C GLY A 63 -13.95 17.72 25.43
N ASN A 64 -13.70 16.46 25.07
CA ASN A 64 -12.65 15.65 25.71
C ASN A 64 -11.32 15.83 24.98
N GLU A 65 -10.52 16.80 25.42
CA GLU A 65 -9.25 17.17 24.77
C GLU A 65 -8.23 16.03 24.74
N LEU A 66 -8.13 15.23 25.80
CA LEU A 66 -7.22 14.08 25.83
C LEU A 66 -7.60 13.03 24.78
N ALA A 67 -8.89 12.74 24.64
CA ALA A 67 -9.39 11.83 23.62
C ALA A 67 -9.20 12.38 22.20
N VAL A 68 -9.34 13.70 22.01
CA VAL A 68 -9.05 14.38 20.73
C VAL A 68 -7.58 14.18 20.36
N LEU A 69 -6.64 14.49 21.27
CA LEU A 69 -5.21 14.34 21.01
C LEU A 69 -4.85 12.88 20.70
N SER A 70 -5.40 11.93 21.45
CA SER A 70 -5.18 10.50 21.21
C SER A 70 -5.68 10.07 19.82
N ALA A 71 -6.89 10.50 19.43
CA ALA A 71 -7.44 10.18 18.12
C ALA A 71 -6.61 10.81 16.98
N LEU A 72 -6.12 12.05 17.13
CA LEU A 72 -5.25 12.69 16.15
C LEU A 72 -3.92 11.95 15.96
N LEU A 73 -3.28 11.55 17.05
CA LEU A 73 -2.02 10.79 17.00
C LEU A 73 -2.21 9.47 16.25
N LYS A 74 -3.28 8.72 16.58
CA LYS A 74 -3.58 7.44 15.92
C LYS A 74 -3.99 7.62 14.46
N LEU A 75 -4.76 8.67 14.15
CA LEU A 75 -5.13 9.01 12.78
C LEU A 75 -3.88 9.27 11.94
N ARG A 76 -2.92 10.06 12.45
CA ARG A 76 -1.61 10.26 11.81
C ARG A 76 -0.90 8.93 11.58
N THR A 77 -0.83 8.06 12.59
CA THR A 77 -0.17 6.75 12.46
C THR A 77 -0.80 5.90 11.36
N HIS A 78 -2.13 5.77 11.32
CA HIS A 78 -2.79 4.95 10.29
C HIS A 78 -2.70 5.57 8.89
N ALA A 79 -2.68 6.90 8.78
CA ALA A 79 -2.42 7.58 7.52
C ALA A 79 -0.99 7.32 7.02
N MET A 80 0.01 7.33 7.92
CA MET A 80 1.38 6.94 7.57
C MET A 80 1.46 5.49 7.12
N SER A 81 0.75 4.56 7.77
CA SER A 81 0.70 3.16 7.31
C SER A 81 0.15 3.02 5.90
N LEU A 82 -0.90 3.78 5.55
CA LEU A 82 -1.43 3.82 4.18
C LEU A 82 -0.43 4.45 3.19
N SER A 83 0.26 5.52 3.58
CA SER A 83 1.32 6.11 2.75
C SER A 83 2.39 5.07 2.43
N SER A 84 2.98 4.44 3.46
CA SER A 84 4.02 3.44 3.28
C SER A 84 3.55 2.22 2.48
N PHE A 85 2.28 1.82 2.62
CA PHE A 85 1.68 0.79 1.78
C PHE A 85 1.71 1.16 0.29
N PHE A 86 1.35 2.39 -0.06
CA PHE A 86 1.40 2.85 -1.45
C PHE A 86 2.83 3.13 -1.92
N ASP A 87 3.71 3.61 -1.05
CA ASP A 87 5.13 3.83 -1.36
C ASP A 87 5.79 2.51 -1.76
N ALA A 88 5.49 1.40 -1.07
CA ALA A 88 5.98 0.08 -1.44
C ALA A 88 5.53 -0.35 -2.85
N ILE A 89 4.28 -0.05 -3.24
CA ILE A 89 3.77 -0.32 -4.59
C ILE A 89 4.52 0.51 -5.64
N VAL A 90 4.76 1.79 -5.34
CA VAL A 90 5.51 2.68 -6.23
C VAL A 90 6.93 2.16 -6.44
N GLU A 91 7.63 1.81 -5.36
CA GLU A 91 9.01 1.31 -5.41
C GLU A 91 9.13 0.05 -6.27
N ASP A 92 8.25 -0.93 -6.09
CA ASP A 92 8.25 -2.16 -6.90
C ASP A 92 7.89 -1.89 -8.35
N THR A 93 6.93 -0.99 -8.61
CA THR A 93 6.57 -0.59 -9.98
C THR A 93 7.77 0.08 -10.67
N GLU A 94 8.53 0.92 -9.97
CA GLU A 94 9.75 1.51 -10.52
C GLU A 94 10.81 0.47 -10.87
N ILE A 95 10.97 -0.57 -10.05
CA ILE A 95 11.87 -1.69 -10.36
C ILE A 95 11.43 -2.36 -11.66
N ILE A 96 10.14 -2.66 -11.79
CA ILE A 96 9.57 -3.32 -12.97
C ILE A 96 9.76 -2.45 -14.24
N ILE A 97 9.51 -1.15 -14.16
CA ILE A 97 9.68 -0.23 -15.30
C ILE A 97 11.13 -0.18 -15.78
N ARG A 98 12.10 -0.34 -14.88
CA ARG A 98 13.54 -0.28 -15.19
C ARG A 98 14.10 -1.58 -15.77
N LEU A 99 13.28 -2.61 -15.97
CA LEU A 99 13.71 -3.84 -16.64
C LEU A 99 14.07 -3.56 -18.10
N ASP A 100 15.19 -4.13 -18.58
CA ASP A 100 15.78 -3.80 -19.88
C ASP A 100 14.99 -4.33 -21.10
N SER A 101 13.84 -4.97 -20.90
CA SER A 101 13.12 -5.77 -21.90
C SER A 101 11.75 -5.20 -22.28
N TRP A 102 11.54 -3.90 -22.05
CA TRP A 102 10.37 -3.17 -22.54
C TRP A 102 10.57 -2.70 -23.97
N SER A 103 9.53 -2.87 -24.80
CA SER A 103 9.51 -2.25 -26.14
C SER A 103 9.43 -0.73 -26.00
N GLU A 104 10.05 -0.01 -26.94
CA GLU A 104 9.97 1.45 -26.98
C GLU A 104 8.51 1.90 -27.14
N LEU A 105 8.14 2.97 -26.42
CA LEU A 105 6.83 3.60 -26.60
C LEU A 105 6.78 4.23 -28.00
N PRO A 106 5.68 4.07 -28.76
CA PRO A 106 5.58 4.66 -30.08
C PRO A 106 5.67 6.19 -30.00
N GLU A 107 6.55 6.77 -30.81
CA GLU A 107 6.59 8.22 -31.02
C GLU A 107 5.26 8.66 -31.67
N LYS A 108 4.69 9.75 -31.15
CA LYS A 108 3.43 10.32 -31.64
C LYS A 108 3.60 11.02 -32.99
#